data_AF-A0A923IQ52-F1
#
_entry.id   AF-A0A923IQ52-F1
#
_cell.length_a   1.000
_cell.length_b   1.000
_cell.length_c   1.000
_cell.angle_alpha   90.00
_cell.angle_beta   90.00
_cell.angle_gamma   90.00
#
_symmetry.space_group_name_H-M   'P 1'
#
loop_
_entity.id
_entity.type
_entity.pdbx_description
1 polymer ?
#
loop_
_entity_poly.entity_id
_entity_poly.type
_entity_poly.pdbx_seq_one_letter_code
_entity_poly.pdbx_strand_id
1 'polypeptide(L)'
;MIDPDGENAGRHPGDRLAAARLFLARECPNEAVRLLDPLMGCSSSETSRDAARELSLHYKRQGQWPAAVRIWEEMLRRDEVDLFALVELAKWCEHRHHDFSRALAMTMRACACANRLSPEERADLTRRRERLERKLTSPR
;
A
#
# COMPACT_ATOMS: atom_id res chain seq x y z
N MET A 1 13.78 -32.20 33.92
CA MET A 1 12.53 -31.99 33.18
C MET A 1 12.91 -31.13 31.99
N ILE A 2 13.11 -31.77 30.84
CA ILE A 2 13.51 -31.10 29.60
C ILE A 2 12.22 -30.61 28.99
N ASP A 3 12.02 -29.30 28.92
CA ASP A 3 10.92 -28.71 28.15
C ASP A 3 11.07 -29.11 26.68
N PRO A 4 10.08 -29.79 26.06
CA PRO A 4 10.17 -30.19 24.66
C PRO A 4 9.63 -29.12 23.69
N ASP A 5 9.34 -27.90 24.15
CA ASP A 5 8.71 -26.84 23.33
C ASP A 5 9.66 -25.68 22.97
N GLY A 6 10.94 -25.98 22.80
CA GLY A 6 11.96 -25.01 22.36
C GLY A 6 11.92 -24.62 20.87
N GLU A 7 10.99 -25.16 20.07
CA GLU A 7 10.96 -24.95 18.61
C GLU A 7 9.91 -23.94 18.11
N ASN A 8 9.18 -23.26 19.01
CA ASN A 8 8.17 -22.27 18.60
C ASN A 8 8.27 -20.95 19.37
N ALA A 9 9.50 -20.51 19.69
CA ALA A 9 9.78 -19.13 20.05
C ALA A 9 9.32 -18.22 18.90
N GLY A 10 8.18 -17.56 19.10
CA GLY A 10 7.45 -16.83 18.09
C GLY A 10 8.33 -15.88 17.30
N ARG A 11 8.57 -16.22 16.03
CA ARG A 11 9.23 -15.33 15.07
C ARG A 11 8.53 -13.98 15.11
N HIS A 12 9.23 -12.97 15.58
CA HIS A 12 8.69 -11.64 15.78
C HIS A 12 8.10 -11.16 14.44
N PRO A 13 6.96 -10.42 14.44
CA PRO A 13 6.35 -9.93 13.19
C PRO A 13 7.35 -9.21 12.27
N GLY A 14 8.31 -8.49 12.85
CA GLY A 14 9.42 -7.85 12.13
C GLY A 14 10.35 -8.82 11.40
N ASP A 15 10.71 -9.96 12.00
CA ASP A 15 11.59 -10.96 11.37
C ASP A 15 10.91 -11.59 10.15
N ARG A 16 9.60 -11.85 10.27
CA ARG A 16 8.79 -12.37 9.16
C ARG A 16 8.70 -11.37 8.02
N LEU A 17 8.54 -10.08 8.33
CA LEU A 17 8.55 -9.00 7.34
C LEU A 17 9.90 -8.89 6.63
N ALA A 18 11.01 -8.93 7.39
CA ALA A 18 12.36 -8.90 6.84
C ALA A 18 12.62 -10.11 5.92
N ALA A 19 12.22 -11.31 6.34
CA ALA A 19 12.31 -12.51 5.52
C ALA A 19 11.47 -12.40 4.23
N ALA A 20 10.25 -11.86 4.31
CA ALA A 20 9.41 -11.64 3.13
C ALA A 20 10.06 -10.69 2.12
N ARG A 21 10.65 -9.58 2.58
CA ARG A 21 11.41 -8.65 1.73
C ARG A 21 12.57 -9.33 1.03
N LEU A 22 13.31 -10.21 1.73
CA LEU A 22 14.39 -11.00 1.15
C LEU A 22 13.89 -11.97 0.06
N PHE A 23 12.75 -12.63 0.27
CA PHE A 23 12.15 -13.50 -0.74
C PHE A 23 11.68 -12.72 -1.98
N LEU A 24 11.10 -11.52 -1.81
CA LEU A 24 10.78 -10.63 -2.93
C LEU A 24 12.03 -10.23 -3.72
N ALA A 25 13.12 -9.89 -3.03
CA ALA A 25 14.39 -9.51 -3.67
C ALA A 25 15.06 -10.67 -4.43
N ARG A 26 14.75 -11.91 -4.07
CA ARG A 26 15.25 -13.13 -4.73
C ARG A 26 14.29 -13.68 -5.79
N GLU A 27 13.25 -12.93 -6.13
CA GLU A 27 12.21 -13.36 -7.08
C GLU A 27 11.52 -14.67 -6.66
N CYS A 28 11.36 -14.89 -5.35
CA CYS A 28 10.60 -15.98 -4.75
C CYS A 28 9.27 -15.45 -4.17
N PRO A 29 8.30 -15.06 -5.01
CA PRO A 29 7.13 -14.33 -4.54
C PRO A 29 6.18 -15.17 -3.70
N ASN A 30 6.10 -16.48 -3.91
CA ASN A 30 5.15 -17.34 -3.20
C ASN A 30 5.47 -17.40 -1.70
N GLU A 31 6.74 -17.55 -1.36
CA GLU A 31 7.25 -17.55 0.01
C GLU A 31 7.04 -16.18 0.67
N ALA A 32 7.28 -15.10 -0.08
CA ALA A 32 7.01 -13.75 0.41
C ALA A 32 5.53 -13.55 0.74
N VAL A 33 4.62 -13.91 -0.18
CA VAL A 33 3.16 -13.78 0.02
C VAL A 33 2.72 -14.58 1.24
N ARG A 34 3.20 -15.82 1.41
CA ARG A 34 2.90 -16.66 2.59
C ARG A 34 3.30 -16.01 3.92
N LEU A 35 4.37 -15.23 3.93
CA LEU A 35 4.82 -14.51 5.13
C LEU A 35 4.09 -13.18 5.34
N LEU A 36 3.73 -12.48 4.26
CA LEU A 36 3.09 -11.16 4.31
C LEU A 36 1.60 -11.24 4.67
N ASP A 37 0.87 -12.22 4.13
CA ASP A 37 -0.59 -12.28 4.28
C ASP A 37 -1.06 -12.31 5.74
N PRO A 38 -0.47 -13.13 6.64
CA PRO A 38 -0.84 -13.12 8.06
C PRO A 38 -0.42 -11.83 8.78
N LEU A 39 0.65 -11.16 8.33
CA LEU A 39 1.16 -9.95 8.98
C LEU A 39 0.23 -8.75 8.78
N MET A 40 -0.55 -8.73 7.69
CA MET A 40 -1.54 -7.69 7.49
C MET A 40 -2.56 -7.63 8.63
N GLY A 41 -2.80 -8.71 9.38
CA GLY A 41 -3.70 -8.73 10.54
C GLY A 41 -3.02 -8.63 11.91
N CYS A 42 -1.71 -8.44 11.98
CA CYS A 42 -1.00 -8.52 13.26
C CYS A 42 -1.22 -7.29 14.15
N SER A 43 -0.94 -7.43 15.45
CA SER A 43 -1.14 -6.38 16.47
C SER A 43 -0.20 -5.17 16.32
N SER A 44 0.93 -5.33 15.64
CA SER A 44 1.83 -4.23 15.32
C SER A 44 1.30 -3.45 14.12
N SER A 45 0.79 -2.23 14.35
CA SER A 45 0.23 -1.37 13.31
C SER A 45 1.23 -1.03 12.21
N GLU A 46 2.51 -0.81 12.57
CA GLU A 46 3.58 -0.54 11.62
C GLU A 46 3.88 -1.76 10.76
N THR A 47 4.09 -2.93 11.37
CA THR A 47 4.38 -4.18 10.62
C THR A 47 3.21 -4.58 9.73
N SER A 48 1.98 -4.43 10.22
CA SER A 48 0.76 -4.67 9.44
C SER A 48 0.70 -3.76 8.20
N ARG A 49 0.95 -2.46 8.38
CA ARG A 49 0.97 -1.48 7.29
C ARG A 49 2.07 -1.80 6.28
N ASP A 50 3.28 -2.10 6.73
CA ASP A 50 4.39 -2.44 5.84
C ASP A 50 4.15 -3.73 5.06
N ALA A 51 3.60 -4.76 5.71
CA ALA A 51 3.25 -6.00 5.04
C ALA A 51 2.20 -5.78 3.93
N ALA A 52 1.18 -4.96 4.21
CA ALA A 52 0.17 -4.59 3.23
C ALA A 52 0.78 -3.83 2.04
N ARG A 53 1.71 -2.90 2.30
CA ARG A 53 2.43 -2.17 1.25
C ARG A 53 3.20 -3.12 0.33
N GLU A 54 4.05 -3.97 0.89
CA GLU A 54 4.86 -4.93 0.12
C GLU A 54 3.98 -5.86 -0.72
N LEU A 55 2.93 -6.43 -0.12
CA LEU A 55 2.03 -7.35 -0.79
C LEU A 55 1.25 -6.66 -1.92
N SER A 56 0.77 -5.44 -1.69
CA SER A 56 0.05 -4.68 -2.71
C SER A 56 0.95 -4.32 -3.91
N LEU A 57 2.21 -3.96 -3.67
CA LEU A 57 3.18 -3.69 -4.73
C LEU A 57 3.55 -4.95 -5.50
N HIS A 58 3.65 -6.10 -4.81
CA HIS A 58 3.81 -7.39 -5.47
C HIS A 58 2.67 -7.68 -6.45
N TYR A 59 1.41 -7.61 -5.99
CA TYR A 59 0.25 -7.84 -6.86
C TYR A 59 0.17 -6.84 -8.02
N LYS A 60 0.48 -5.57 -7.78
CA LYS A 60 0.57 -4.55 -8.83
C LYS A 60 1.60 -4.91 -9.91
N ARG A 61 2.80 -5.39 -9.54
CA ARG A 61 3.84 -5.81 -10.49
C ARG A 61 3.41 -7.02 -11.33
N GLN A 62 2.60 -7.91 -10.76
CA GLN A 62 2.02 -9.07 -11.46
C GLN A 62 0.79 -8.73 -12.30
N GLY A 63 0.38 -7.45 -12.38
CA GLY A 63 -0.83 -7.05 -13.07
C GLY A 63 -2.13 -7.47 -12.38
N GLN A 64 -2.06 -7.99 -11.15
CA GLN A 64 -3.21 -8.39 -10.32
C GLN A 64 -3.82 -7.18 -9.61
N TRP A 65 -4.29 -6.21 -10.40
CA TRP A 65 -4.82 -4.93 -9.90
C TRP A 65 -5.96 -5.07 -8.89
N PRO A 66 -6.97 -5.95 -9.08
CA PRO A 66 -8.05 -6.08 -8.11
C PRO A 66 -7.56 -6.47 -6.70
N ALA A 67 -6.54 -7.34 -6.62
CA ALA A 67 -5.95 -7.74 -5.34
C ALA A 67 -5.20 -6.58 -4.67
N ALA A 68 -4.43 -5.81 -5.44
CA ALA A 68 -3.73 -4.63 -4.93
C ALA A 68 -4.72 -3.54 -4.44
N VAL A 69 -5.77 -3.27 -5.22
CA VAL A 69 -6.82 -2.29 -4.86
C VAL A 69 -7.53 -2.67 -3.57
N ARG A 70 -7.92 -3.94 -3.40
CA ARG A 70 -8.54 -4.43 -2.17
C ARG A 70 -7.67 -4.18 -0.94
N ILE A 71 -6.35 -4.34 -1.06
CA ILE A 71 -5.41 -4.06 0.04
C ILE A 71 -5.37 -2.56 0.33
N TRP A 72 -5.26 -1.71 -0.70
CA TRP A 72 -5.25 -0.25 -0.48
C TRP A 72 -6.56 0.25 0.13
N GLU A 73 -7.70 -0.29 -0.26
CA GLU A 73 -9.00 0.04 0.34
C GLU A 73 -9.09 -0.42 1.80
N GLU A 74 -8.60 -1.61 2.14
CA GLU A 74 -8.47 -2.07 3.53
C GLU A 74 -7.55 -1.15 4.35
N MET A 75 -6.41 -0.75 3.80
CA MET A 75 -5.51 0.20 4.45
C MET A 75 -6.24 1.52 4.76
N LEU A 76 -7.01 2.06 3.81
CA LEU A 76 -7.78 3.29 4.04
C LEU A 76 -8.96 3.11 5.00
N ARG A 77 -9.50 1.91 5.15
CA ARG A 77 -10.51 1.63 6.19
C ARG A 77 -9.93 1.63 7.59
N ARG A 78 -8.65 1.29 7.74
CA ARG A 78 -7.94 1.29 9.03
C ARG A 78 -7.31 2.64 9.35
N ASP A 79 -6.82 3.31 8.32
CA ASP A 79 -6.16 4.61 8.41
C ASP A 79 -6.53 5.44 7.18
N GLU A 80 -7.55 6.28 7.34
CA GLU A 80 -8.10 7.11 6.26
C GLU A 80 -7.09 8.10 5.68
N VAL A 81 -5.97 8.33 6.37
CA VAL A 81 -4.90 9.24 5.98
C VAL A 81 -3.62 8.50 5.58
N ASP A 82 -3.69 7.19 5.30
CA ASP A 82 -2.54 6.45 4.76
C ASP A 82 -2.19 6.96 3.35
N LEU A 83 -1.16 7.81 3.31
CA LEU A 83 -0.68 8.49 2.11
C LEU A 83 -0.31 7.51 0.98
N PHE A 84 0.26 6.36 1.32
CA PHE A 84 0.64 5.37 0.31
C PHE A 84 -0.60 4.82 -0.39
N ALA A 85 -1.62 4.42 0.38
CA ALA A 85 -2.86 3.87 -0.16
C ALA A 85 -3.64 4.91 -0.96
N LEU A 86 -3.74 6.16 -0.47
CA LEU A 86 -4.36 7.27 -1.21
C LEU A 86 -3.69 7.50 -2.58
N VAL A 87 -2.36 7.52 -2.61
CA VAL A 87 -1.60 7.77 -3.84
C VAL A 87 -1.72 6.63 -4.84
N GLU A 88 -1.62 5.37 -4.40
CA GLU A 88 -1.74 4.23 -5.29
C GLU A 88 -3.17 4.06 -5.84
N LEU A 89 -4.21 4.28 -5.00
CA LEU A 89 -5.59 4.32 -5.49
C LEU A 89 -5.84 5.45 -6.48
N ALA A 90 -5.28 6.64 -6.24
CA ALA A 90 -5.38 7.75 -7.20
C ALA A 90 -4.76 7.38 -8.55
N LYS A 91 -3.56 6.76 -8.56
CA LYS A 91 -2.88 6.30 -9.78
C LYS A 91 -3.70 5.23 -10.50
N TRP A 92 -4.27 4.27 -9.76
CA TRP A 92 -5.10 3.22 -10.35
C TRP A 92 -6.38 3.78 -10.98
N CYS A 93 -7.09 4.66 -10.26
CA CYS A 93 -8.28 5.33 -10.77
C CYS A 93 -7.96 6.14 -12.04
N GLU A 94 -6.85 6.89 -12.05
CA GLU A 94 -6.45 7.71 -13.20
C GLU A 94 -6.05 6.87 -14.42
N HIS A 95 -5.23 5.83 -14.25
CA HIS A 95 -4.59 5.13 -15.37
C HIS A 95 -5.29 3.87 -15.84
N ARG A 96 -6.07 3.22 -14.97
CA ARG A 96 -6.67 1.90 -15.27
C ARG A 96 -8.18 1.96 -15.32
N HIS A 97 -8.79 2.65 -14.37
CA HIS A 97 -10.25 2.78 -14.32
C HIS A 97 -10.77 4.00 -15.09
N HIS A 98 -9.90 4.96 -15.40
CA HIS A 98 -10.23 6.26 -16.00
C HIS A 98 -11.31 7.03 -15.22
N ASP A 99 -11.41 6.79 -13.91
CA ASP A 99 -12.29 7.51 -13.01
C ASP A 99 -11.52 8.68 -12.40
N PHE A 100 -11.50 9.78 -13.16
CA PHE A 100 -10.78 10.99 -12.77
C PHE A 100 -11.40 11.66 -11.54
N SER A 101 -12.70 11.51 -11.31
CA SER A 101 -13.40 12.03 -10.13
C SER A 101 -12.91 11.36 -8.86
N ARG A 102 -12.87 10.01 -8.85
CA ARG A 102 -12.33 9.25 -7.72
C ARG A 102 -10.84 9.47 -7.55
N ALA A 103 -10.07 9.56 -8.64
CA ALA A 103 -8.65 9.89 -8.58
C ALA A 103 -8.40 11.26 -7.94
N LEU A 104 -9.21 12.26 -8.27
CA LEU A 104 -9.12 13.62 -7.71
C LEU A 104 -9.46 13.60 -6.23
N ALA A 105 -10.53 12.92 -5.82
CA ALA A 105 -10.92 12.81 -4.42
C ALA A 105 -9.81 12.18 -3.55
N MET A 106 -9.17 11.10 -4.02
CA MET A 106 -8.04 10.50 -3.31
C MET A 106 -6.82 11.44 -3.25
N THR A 107 -6.55 12.17 -4.34
CA THR A 107 -5.44 13.13 -4.40
C THR A 107 -5.67 14.30 -3.45
N MET A 108 -6.89 14.83 -3.36
CA MET A 108 -7.26 15.92 -2.44
C MET A 108 -7.11 15.49 -0.98
N ARG A 109 -7.54 14.27 -0.63
CA ARG A 109 -7.31 13.69 0.71
C ARG A 109 -5.81 13.61 1.03
N ALA A 110 -4.98 13.17 0.08
CA ALA A 110 -3.53 13.14 0.27
C ALA A 110 -2.93 14.56 0.45
N CYS A 111 -3.42 15.55 -0.31
CA CYS A 111 -3.03 16.95 -0.15
C CYS A 111 -3.41 17.52 1.23
N ALA A 112 -4.54 17.11 1.81
CA ALA A 112 -4.93 17.55 3.15
C ALA A 112 -3.95 17.08 4.24
N CYS A 113 -3.18 16.02 3.96
CA CYS A 113 -2.14 15.48 4.83
C CYS A 113 -0.74 16.06 4.53
N ALA A 114 -0.65 17.17 3.78
CA ALA A 114 0.56 17.82 3.28
C ALA A 114 1.67 18.08 4.32
N ASN A 115 1.31 18.25 5.59
CA ASN A 115 2.27 18.51 6.67
C ASN A 115 3.20 17.33 6.95
N ARG A 116 2.82 16.11 6.53
CA ARG A 116 3.60 14.87 6.69
C ARG A 116 4.52 14.57 5.50
N LEU A 117 4.47 15.39 4.46
CA LEU A 117 5.16 15.17 3.20
C LEU A 117 6.40 16.05 3.07
N SER A 118 7.35 15.62 2.24
CA SER A 118 8.42 16.48 1.75
C SER A 118 7.86 17.57 0.80
N PRO A 119 8.60 18.68 0.58
CA PRO A 119 8.22 19.68 -0.42
C PRO A 119 8.02 19.10 -1.83
N GLU A 120 8.84 18.11 -2.20
CA GLU A 120 8.77 17.44 -3.50
C GLU A 120 7.48 16.62 -3.64
N GLU A 121 7.16 15.79 -2.66
CA GLU A 121 5.92 15.00 -2.65
C GLU A 121 4.66 15.89 -2.68
N ARG A 122 4.68 17.04 -1.98
CA ARG A 122 3.60 18.03 -2.05
C ARG A 122 3.45 18.60 -3.45
N ALA A 123 4.57 18.95 -4.10
CA ALA A 123 4.55 19.47 -5.47
C ALA A 123 3.99 18.43 -6.45
N ASP A 124 4.37 17.16 -6.29
CA ASP A 124 3.85 16.05 -7.10
C ASP A 124 2.34 15.86 -6.95
N LEU A 125 1.83 15.90 -5.72
CA LEU A 125 0.39 15.80 -5.48
C LEU A 125 -0.36 17.00 -6.06
N THR A 126 0.19 18.20 -5.93
CA THR A 126 -0.40 19.43 -6.49
C THR A 126 -0.49 19.36 -8.01
N ARG A 127 0.60 18.97 -8.68
CA ARG A 127 0.62 18.76 -10.14
C ARG A 127 -0.36 17.68 -10.59
N ARG A 128 -0.51 16.59 -9.82
CA ARG A 128 -1.52 15.55 -10.10
C ARG A 128 -2.93 16.12 -9.99
N ARG A 129 -3.23 16.88 -8.93
CA ARG A 129 -4.54 17.53 -8.72
C ARG A 129 -4.90 18.42 -9.90
N GLU A 130 -4.02 19.34 -10.28
CA GLU A 130 -4.24 20.27 -11.40
C GLU A 130 -4.45 19.54 -12.74
N ARG A 131 -3.74 18.43 -12.97
CA ARG A 131 -3.94 17.60 -14.16
C ARG A 131 -5.32 16.94 -14.16
N LEU A 132 -5.77 16.42 -13.02
CA LEU A 132 -7.07 15.76 -12.87
C LEU A 132 -8.23 16.76 -12.97
N GLU A 133 -8.10 17.93 -12.36
CA GLU A 133 -9.08 19.03 -12.48
C GLU A 133 -9.26 19.42 -13.96
N ARG A 134 -8.17 19.63 -14.70
CA ARG A 134 -8.25 19.92 -16.14
C ARG A 134 -8.94 18.82 -16.95
N LYS A 135 -8.70 17.55 -16.63
CA LYS A 135 -9.37 16.42 -17.30
C LYS A 135 -10.88 16.38 -17.05
N LEU A 136 -11.33 16.86 -15.89
CA LEU A 136 -12.74 16.93 -15.54
C LEU A 136 -13.44 18.17 -16.11
N THR A 137 -12.73 19.30 -16.21
CA THR A 137 -13.28 20.56 -16.76
C THR A 137 -13.22 20.64 -18.28
N SER A 138 -12.35 19.86 -18.92
CA SER A 138 -12.27 19.72 -20.38
C SER A 138 -12.77 18.34 -20.78
N PRO A 139 -14.11 18.11 -20.77
CA PRO A 139 -14.68 16.85 -21.22
C PRO A 139 -14.22 16.60 -22.66
N ARG A 140 -13.63 15.42 -22.88
CA ARG A 140 -13.31 14.91 -24.21
C ARG A 140 -14.59 14.50 -24.94
#